data_AF-A0A3D9KX24-F1
#
_entry.id   AF-A0A3D9KX24-F1
#
_cell.length_a   1.000
_cell.length_b   1.000
_cell.length_c   1.000
_cell.angle_alpha   90.00
_cell.angle_beta   90.00
_cell.angle_gamma   90.00
#
_symmetry.space_group_name_H-M   'P 1'
#
loop_
_entity.id
_entity.type
_entity.pdbx_description
1 polymer ?
#
loop_
_entity_poly.entity_id
_entity_poly.type
_entity_poly.pdbx_seq_one_letter_code
_entity_poly.pdbx_strand_id
1 'polypeptide(L)' 'MIPAMNKNQCDSLTEDLTEEELAVLDECMSKIRQHVDKNIDRANDPKAVSRLLTFRWYVNKNFQ' A
#
# COMPACT_ATOMS: atom_id res chain seq x y z
N MET A 1 16.24 0.78 10.94
CA MET A 1 15.42 1.98 10.65
C MET A 1 14.80 1.79 9.28
N ILE A 2 13.47 1.68 9.21
CA ILE A 2 12.76 1.72 7.92
C ILE A 2 12.73 3.21 7.55
N PRO A 3 13.24 3.63 6.38
CA PRO A 3 13.21 5.04 6.00
C PRO A 3 11.75 5.50 5.97
N ALA A 4 11.45 6.57 6.70
CA ALA A 4 10.18 7.28 6.52
C ALA A 4 10.19 7.83 5.09
N MET A 5 9.59 7.11 4.15
CA MET A 5 9.18 7.71 2.88
C MET A 5 8.24 8.85 3.26
N ASN A 6 8.64 10.07 2.92
CA ASN A 6 7.87 11.27 3.15
C ASN A 6 6.51 11.11 2.48
N LYS A 7 5.45 11.25 3.28
CA LYS A 7 4.04 11.30 2.84
C LYS A 7 3.84 12.16 1.57
N ASN A 8 4.66 13.21 1.43
CA ASN A 8 4.69 14.15 0.31
C ASN A 8 4.88 13.54 -1.10
N GLN A 9 5.45 12.33 -1.25
CA GLN A 9 5.67 11.77 -2.60
C GLN A 9 4.42 11.15 -3.22
N CYS A 10 3.52 10.58 -2.42
CA CYS A 10 2.29 9.97 -2.95
C CYS A 10 1.24 11.03 -3.25
N ASP A 11 1.07 12.01 -2.36
CA ASP A 11 0.10 13.10 -2.53
C ASP A 11 0.38 13.86 -3.84
N SER A 12 1.65 14.15 -4.14
CA SER A 12 2.07 14.79 -5.40
C SER A 12 1.82 13.96 -6.65
N LEU A 13 1.70 12.63 -6.56
CA LEU A 13 1.42 11.77 -7.71
C LEU A 13 -0.08 11.65 -8.00
N THR A 14 -0.92 11.86 -6.98
CA THR A 14 -2.37 11.81 -7.10
C THR A 14 -3.01 13.15 -7.47
N GLU A 15 -2.31 14.27 -7.23
CA GLU A 15 -2.80 15.62 -7.57
C GLU A 15 -2.99 15.85 -9.08
N ASP A 16 -2.23 15.14 -9.92
CA ASP A 16 -2.28 15.27 -11.38
C ASP A 16 -3.22 14.26 -12.07
N LEU A 17 -3.87 13.37 -11.30
CA LEU A 17 -4.76 12.34 -11.84
C LEU A 17 -6.18 12.87 -12.02
N THR A 18 -6.81 12.46 -13.12
CA THR A 18 -8.24 12.66 -13.34
C THR A 18 -9.07 11.78 -12.39
N GLU A 19 -10.36 12.11 -12.23
CA GLU A 19 -11.29 11.31 -11.39
C GLU A 19 -11.36 9.84 -11.84
N GLU A 20 -11.30 9.59 -13.16
CA GLU A 20 -11.30 8.23 -13.72
C GLU A 20 -10.02 7.47 -13.34
N GLU A 21 -8.86 8.14 -13.39
CA GLU A 21 -7.58 7.54 -13.01
C GLU A 21 -7.48 7.29 -11.51
N LEU A 22 -8.06 8.18 -10.69
CA LEU A 22 -8.18 7.97 -9.24
C LEU A 22 -9.05 6.74 -8.92
N ALA A 23 -10.17 6.56 -9.63
CA ALA A 23 -11.01 5.37 -9.45
C ALA A 23 -10.28 4.07 -9.81
N VAL A 24 -9.50 4.07 -10.89
CA VAL A 24 -8.65 2.93 -11.28
C VAL A 24 -7.56 2.67 -10.25
N LEU A 25 -6.93 3.73 -9.74
CA LEU A 25 -5.92 3.63 -8.69
C LEU A 25 -6.52 3.00 -7.43
N ASP A 26 -7.69 3.45 -6.98
CA ASP A 26 -8.39 2.88 -5.82
C ASP A 26 -8.72 1.40 -6.00
N GLU A 27 -9.19 1.00 -7.19
CA GLU A 27 -9.44 -0.40 -7.50
C GLU A 27 -8.14 -1.24 -7.44
N CYS A 28 -7.05 -0.70 -7.99
CA CYS A 28 -5.74 -1.36 -7.97
C CYS A 28 -5.22 -1.51 -6.54
N MET A 29 -5.30 -0.44 -5.73
CA MET A 29 -4.88 -0.46 -4.33
C MET A 29 -5.75 -1.41 -3.50
N SER A 30 -7.04 -1.52 -3.78
CA SER A 30 -7.94 -2.50 -3.15
C SER A 30 -7.47 -3.94 -3.41
N LYS A 31 -7.14 -4.29 -4.66
CA LYS A 31 -6.61 -5.62 -5.02
C LYS A 31 -5.27 -5.89 -4.34
N ILE A 32 -4.39 -4.90 -4.26
CA ILE A 32 -3.10 -5.01 -3.57
C ILE A 32 -3.31 -5.29 -2.08
N ARG A 33 -4.18 -4.53 -1.39
CA ARG A 33 -4.48 -4.75 0.04
C ARG A 33 -4.97 -6.17 0.28
N GLN A 34 -5.93 -6.66 -0.52
CA GLN A 34 -6.43 -8.03 -0.42
C GLN A 34 -5.34 -9.08 -0.65
N HIS A 35 -4.43 -8.85 -1.59
CA HIS A 35 -3.33 -9.76 -1.85
C HIS A 35 -2.35 -9.81 -0.66
N VAL A 36 -2.03 -8.66 -0.07
CA VAL A 36 -1.15 -8.57 1.09
C VAL A 36 -1.76 -9.28 2.29
N ASP A 37 -3.04 -9.05 2.58
CA ASP A 37 -3.73 -9.70 3.70
C ASP A 37 -3.73 -11.22 3.54
N LYS A 38 -4.05 -11.73 2.33
CA LYS A 38 -3.96 -13.18 2.03
C LYS A 38 -2.55 -13.76 2.21
N ASN A 39 -1.51 -13.00 1.90
CA ASN A 39 -0.14 -13.45 2.07
C ASN A 39 0.30 -13.41 3.54
N ILE A 40 -0.19 -12.46 4.33
CA ILE A 40 0.05 -12.43 5.78
C ILE A 40 -0.52 -13.69 6.42
N ASP A 41 -1.77 -14.04 6.08
CA ASP A 41 -2.45 -15.21 6.64
C ASP A 41 -1.78 -16.54 6.26
N ARG A 42 -1.10 -16.59 5.10
CA ARG A 42 -0.43 -17.79 4.58
C ARG A 42 1.05 -17.88 4.92
N ALA A 43 1.67 -16.80 5.40
CA ALA A 43 3.09 -16.75 5.64
C ALA A 43 3.46 -17.47 6.95
N ASN A 44 4.32 -18.49 6.85
CA ASN A 44 4.84 -19.22 8.00
C ASN A 44 6.19 -18.67 8.51
N ASP A 45 6.84 -17.78 7.76
CA ASP A 45 8.07 -17.09 8.17
C ASP A 45 7.75 -15.76 8.86
N PRO A 46 8.10 -15.58 10.15
CA PRO A 46 7.88 -14.32 10.87
C PRO A 46 8.54 -13.09 10.21
N LYS A 47 9.69 -13.26 9.52
CA LYS A 47 10.33 -12.16 8.80
C LYS A 47 9.51 -11.74 7.58
N ALA A 48 8.93 -12.70 6.87
CA ALA A 48 8.01 -12.42 5.77
C ALA A 48 6.75 -11.69 6.26
N VAL A 49 6.14 -12.16 7.36
CA VAL A 49 4.99 -11.49 8.00
C VAL A 49 5.33 -10.04 8.37
N SER A 50 6.49 -9.80 8.99
CA SER A 50 6.92 -8.45 9.37
C SER A 50 7.06 -7.51 8.17
N ARG A 51 7.61 -7.99 7.04
CA ARG A 51 7.70 -7.20 5.80
C ARG A 51 6.32 -6.89 5.23
N LEU A 52 5.42 -7.87 5.20
CA LEU A 52 4.06 -7.70 4.69
C LEU A 52 3.24 -6.73 5.55
N LEU A 53 3.38 -6.79 6.88
CA LEU A 53 2.75 -5.83 7.80
C LEU A 53 3.27 -4.40 7.59
N THR A 54 4.58 -4.26 7.38
CA THR A 54 5.19 -2.96 7.04
C THR A 54 4.62 -2.42 5.73
N PHE A 55 4.51 -3.27 4.71
CA PHE A 55 3.95 -2.88 3.42
C PHE A 55 2.47 -2.51 3.52
N ARG A 56 1.67 -3.27 4.27
CA ARG A 56 0.26 -2.94 4.56
C ARG A 56 0.12 -1.58 5.24
N TRP A 57 0.97 -1.30 6.24
CA TRP A 57 0.99 0.01 6.90
C TRP A 57 1.31 1.13 5.91
N TYR A 58 2.32 0.94 5.05
CA TYR A 58 2.69 1.94 4.04
C TYR A 58 1.54 2.23 3.07
N VAL A 59 0.91 1.18 2.53
CA VAL A 59 -0.23 1.33 1.60
C VAL A 59 -1.36 2.12 2.26
N ASN A 60 -1.75 1.77 3.48
CA ASN A 60 -2.85 2.44 4.17
C ASN A 60 -2.53 3.90 4.58
N LYS A 61 -1.24 4.25 4.68
CA LYS A 61 -0.82 5.61 5.04
C LYS A 61 -0.75 6.56 3.85
N ASN A 62 -0.53 6.04 2.65
CA ASN A 62 -0.26 6.85 1.45
C ASN A 62 -1.38 6.77 0.40
N PHE A 63 -2.29 5.80 0.51
CA PHE A 63 -3.45 5.65 -0.37
C PHE A 63 -4.63 5.43 0.55
N GLN A 64 -5.45 6.45 0.82
CA GLN A 64 -6.53 6.39 1.81
C GLN A 64 -7.85 6.84 1.21
#